data_AF-A0A9P6P1G6-F1
#
_entry.id   AF-A0A9P6P1G6-F1
#
_cell.length_a   1.000
_cell.length_b   1.000
_cell.length_c   1.000
_cell.angle_alpha   90.00
_cell.angle_beta   90.00
_cell.angle_gamma   90.00
#
_symmetry.space_group_name_H-M   'P 1'
#
loop_
_entity.id
_entity.type
_entity.pdbx_description
1 polymer ?
#
loop_
_entity_poly.entity_id
_entity_poly.type
_entity_poly.pdbx_seq_one_letter_code
_entity_poly.pdbx_strand_id
1 'polypeptide(L)'
;MSFGDAEVVSASLPSFPADRSPAVCPAGAMSRIDGGAPLIDPDACILCGVCASRCPTGAISMMPHAVVDDTTRGAFPETSDVAYSDAALVALSAVPRTGVFLVESDAVVDDLRTKLLAAWGRMGDRFPDHLARNLLIAAGCGAAMRRKGDVFARMDIVLGAPWPDFGCAEAEFGDVAALDAPRELLDDAAVSVGRFGKDRLSLTTFVITDVLPNRRSEYWRIVQDIRNVLGIRIGTVTVLALCLLVWTGRRISDLPLDLA
;
A
#
# COMPACT_ATOMS: atom_id res chain seq x y z
N MET A 1 -4.89 -14.15 7.88
CA MET A 1 -4.08 -13.27 7.02
C MET A 1 -4.21 -11.86 7.55
N SER A 2 -3.10 -11.35 8.07
CA SER A 2 -2.95 -10.03 8.67
C SER A 2 -1.57 -9.50 8.28
N PHE A 3 -1.34 -8.20 8.43
CA PHE A 3 0.04 -7.72 8.58
C PHE A 3 0.55 -8.09 9.97
N GLY A 4 1.81 -8.52 10.05
CA GLY A 4 2.51 -8.68 11.31
C GLY A 4 2.85 -7.31 11.91
N ASP A 5 3.03 -7.26 13.23
CA ASP A 5 3.30 -6.02 13.96
C ASP A 5 4.53 -5.27 13.44
N ALA A 6 5.56 -6.00 13.00
CA ALA A 6 6.78 -5.44 12.44
C ALA A 6 6.59 -4.85 11.03
N GLU A 7 5.56 -5.28 10.28
CA GLU A 7 5.31 -4.82 8.91
C GLU A 7 4.60 -3.46 8.87
N VAL A 8 3.88 -3.09 9.93
CA VAL A 8 3.09 -1.85 10.02
C VAL A 8 3.79 -0.75 10.81
N VAL A 9 5.05 -0.97 11.19
CA VAL A 9 5.90 0.01 11.89
C VAL A 9 7.16 0.28 11.06
N SER A 10 7.79 1.43 11.26
CA SER A 10 9.04 1.77 10.56
C SER A 10 10.25 1.37 11.40
N ALA A 11 11.03 0.40 10.94
CA ALA A 11 12.34 0.09 11.53
C ALA A 11 13.33 1.25 11.33
N SER A 12 13.21 1.99 10.23
CA SER A 12 14.04 3.16 9.91
C SER A 12 13.70 4.38 10.79
N LEU A 13 12.54 4.39 11.44
CA LEU A 13 12.13 5.40 12.41
C LEU A 13 11.30 4.78 13.56
N PRO A 14 11.94 4.11 14.54
CA PRO A 14 11.24 3.36 15.59
C PRO A 14 10.34 4.22 16.51
N SER A 15 10.63 5.52 16.61
CA SER A 15 9.84 6.48 17.39
C SER A 15 8.61 7.01 16.66
N PHE A 16 8.39 6.61 15.40
CA PHE A 16 7.22 7.03 14.63
C PHE A 16 5.93 6.46 15.28
N PRO A 17 4.91 7.30 15.53
CA PRO A 17 3.66 6.87 16.14
C PRO A 17 2.76 6.13 15.13
N ALA A 18 3.22 4.97 14.69
CA ALA A 18 2.60 4.17 13.65
C ALA A 18 1.21 3.64 14.07
N ASP A 19 0.28 3.65 13.11
CA ASP A 19 -0.96 2.90 13.20
C ASP A 19 -0.69 1.40 13.10
N ARG A 20 -1.10 0.66 14.13
CA ARG A 20 -0.84 -0.79 14.25
C ARG A 20 -1.95 -1.66 13.70
N SER A 21 -2.86 -1.14 12.88
CA SER A 21 -3.94 -1.93 12.30
C SER A 21 -3.37 -3.06 11.42
N PRO A 22 -3.61 -4.34 11.78
CA PRO A 22 -3.12 -5.48 11.02
C PRO A 22 -4.01 -5.80 9.80
N ALA A 23 -5.02 -4.98 9.54
CA ALA A 23 -6.03 -5.23 8.51
C ALA A 23 -5.44 -5.18 7.09
N VAL A 24 -5.60 -6.29 6.37
CA VAL A 24 -5.16 -6.44 4.97
C VAL A 24 -6.10 -5.73 4.01
N CYS A 25 -7.41 -5.78 4.25
CA CYS A 25 -8.40 -5.11 3.42
C CYS A 25 -8.60 -3.65 3.89
N PRO A 26 -8.16 -2.65 3.10
CA PRO A 26 -8.38 -1.24 3.48
C PRO A 26 -9.83 -0.79 3.26
N ALA A 27 -10.59 -1.50 2.42
CA ALA A 27 -11.98 -1.16 2.09
C ALA A 27 -13.01 -1.80 3.04
N GLY A 28 -12.58 -2.56 4.05
CA GLY A 28 -13.49 -3.25 4.97
C GLY A 28 -14.35 -4.35 4.32
N ALA A 29 -13.95 -4.85 3.16
CA ALA A 29 -14.67 -5.88 2.40
C ALA A 29 -14.42 -7.31 2.90
N MET A 30 -13.57 -7.49 3.91
CA MET A 30 -13.17 -8.80 4.39
C MET A 30 -13.55 -8.95 5.87
N SER A 31 -14.24 -10.04 6.19
CA SER A 31 -14.55 -10.45 7.56
C SER A 31 -14.17 -11.91 7.80
N ARG A 32 -14.23 -12.36 9.06
CA ARG A 32 -13.99 -13.75 9.43
C ARG A 32 -15.02 -14.20 10.45
N ILE A 33 -15.55 -15.39 10.27
CA ILE A 33 -16.44 -16.06 11.24
C ILE A 33 -15.70 -17.30 11.76
N ASP A 34 -15.60 -17.43 13.08
CA ASP A 34 -15.24 -18.67 13.79
C ASP A 34 -14.03 -19.44 13.26
N GLY A 35 -12.90 -18.75 13.05
CA GLY A 35 -11.65 -19.39 12.62
C GLY A 35 -11.62 -19.89 11.17
N GLY A 36 -12.74 -19.85 10.46
CA GLY A 36 -12.88 -20.29 9.07
C GLY A 36 -12.22 -19.37 8.05
N ALA A 37 -12.43 -19.70 6.78
CA ALA A 37 -11.99 -18.89 5.65
C ALA A 37 -12.57 -17.47 5.71
N PRO A 38 -11.83 -16.44 5.23
CA PRO A 38 -12.35 -15.08 5.18
C PRO A 38 -13.57 -15.01 4.25
N LEU A 39 -14.59 -14.26 4.67
CA LEU A 39 -15.74 -13.92 3.84
C LEU A 39 -15.47 -12.58 3.16
N ILE A 40 -15.82 -12.49 1.87
CA ILE A 40 -15.65 -11.29 1.06
C ILE A 40 -17.02 -10.71 0.73
N ASP A 41 -17.19 -9.43 1.06
CA ASP A 41 -18.28 -8.61 0.53
C ASP A 41 -17.90 -8.14 -0.88
N PRO A 42 -18.58 -8.62 -1.94
CA PRO A 42 -18.27 -8.29 -3.31
C PRO A 42 -18.51 -6.81 -3.64
N ASP A 43 -19.49 -6.16 -2.98
CA ASP A 43 -19.87 -4.77 -3.23
C ASP A 43 -18.87 -3.81 -2.58
N ALA A 44 -18.25 -4.22 -1.47
CA ALA A 44 -17.19 -3.46 -0.81
C ALA A 44 -15.79 -3.69 -1.42
N CYS A 45 -15.59 -4.75 -2.21
CA CYS A 45 -14.27 -5.16 -2.71
C CYS A 45 -13.76 -4.26 -3.86
N ILE A 46 -12.72 -3.47 -3.61
CA ILE A 46 -12.13 -2.53 -4.58
C ILE A 46 -11.10 -3.12 -5.55
N LEU A 47 -10.96 -4.45 -5.65
CA LEU A 47 -10.00 -5.13 -6.53
C LEU A 47 -8.50 -4.83 -6.31
N CYS A 48 -8.11 -4.24 -5.18
CA CYS A 48 -6.70 -3.88 -4.91
C CYS A 48 -5.69 -5.05 -4.89
N GLY A 49 -6.15 -6.30 -4.72
CA GLY A 49 -5.29 -7.49 -4.78
C GLY A 49 -4.37 -7.74 -3.58
N VAL A 50 -4.35 -6.85 -2.56
CA VAL A 50 -3.50 -7.01 -1.35
C VAL A 50 -3.79 -8.33 -0.63
N CYS A 51 -5.05 -8.77 -0.56
CA CYS A 51 -5.39 -10.06 0.04
C CYS A 51 -4.87 -11.25 -0.76
N ALA A 52 -5.02 -11.23 -2.09
CA ALA A 52 -4.55 -12.31 -2.95
C ALA A 52 -3.01 -12.44 -2.88
N SER A 53 -2.29 -11.33 -3.01
CA SER A 53 -0.82 -11.31 -2.94
C SER A 53 -0.26 -11.85 -1.62
N ARG A 54 -0.97 -11.60 -0.51
CA ARG A 54 -0.57 -12.06 0.84
C ARG A 54 -1.07 -13.45 1.23
N CYS A 55 -1.95 -14.08 0.44
CA CYS A 55 -2.53 -15.37 0.82
C CYS A 55 -1.49 -16.48 0.77
N PRO A 56 -0.98 -17.04 1.87
CA PRO A 56 0.15 -17.99 1.82
C PRO A 56 -0.18 -19.23 0.98
N THR A 57 -1.41 -19.72 1.06
CA THR A 57 -1.89 -20.90 0.31
C THR A 57 -2.27 -20.61 -1.14
N GLY A 58 -2.36 -19.34 -1.55
CA GLY A 58 -2.79 -18.96 -2.90
C GLY A 58 -4.29 -19.20 -3.17
N ALA A 59 -5.10 -19.32 -2.11
CA ALA A 59 -6.53 -19.67 -2.20
C ALA A 59 -7.47 -18.51 -2.59
N ILE A 60 -6.94 -17.36 -3.04
CA ILE A 60 -7.75 -16.19 -3.40
C ILE A 60 -7.56 -15.89 -4.89
N SER A 61 -8.63 -15.99 -5.66
CA SER A 61 -8.69 -15.54 -7.04
C SER A 61 -9.29 -14.14 -7.13
N MET A 62 -8.99 -13.42 -8.21
CA MET A 62 -9.46 -12.05 -8.44
C MET A 62 -10.17 -12.01 -9.79
N MET A 63 -11.49 -11.79 -9.77
CA MET A 63 -12.39 -11.40 -10.88
C MET A 63 -13.73 -12.15 -10.71
N PRO A 64 -14.87 -11.46 -10.55
CA PRO A 64 -15.07 -10.00 -10.59
C PRO A 64 -14.79 -9.27 -9.25
N HIS A 65 -14.44 -10.01 -8.20
CA HIS A 65 -13.98 -9.52 -6.90
C HIS A 65 -13.00 -10.56 -6.33
N ALA A 66 -12.51 -10.36 -5.10
CA ALA A 66 -11.72 -11.39 -4.43
C ALA A 66 -12.63 -12.57 -4.05
N VAL A 67 -12.31 -13.78 -4.52
CA VAL A 67 -13.07 -15.00 -4.22
C VAL A 67 -12.15 -15.98 -3.52
N VAL A 68 -12.61 -16.52 -2.39
CA VAL A 68 -11.85 -17.47 -1.58
C VAL A 68 -12.26 -18.89 -1.97
N ASP A 69 -11.28 -19.69 -2.38
CA ASP A 69 -11.45 -21.11 -2.61
C ASP A 69 -11.14 -21.89 -1.32
N ASP A 70 -12.20 -22.21 -0.59
CA ASP A 70 -12.14 -22.97 0.66
C ASP A 70 -12.38 -24.48 0.44
N THR A 71 -12.14 -24.99 -0.77
CA THR A 71 -12.34 -26.40 -1.07
C THR A 71 -11.24 -27.25 -0.42
N THR A 72 -11.62 -28.17 0.46
CA THR A 72 -10.70 -29.14 1.08
C THR A 72 -10.09 -30.05 0.02
N ARG A 73 -8.76 -30.23 0.10
CA ARG A 73 -7.99 -31.07 -0.84
C ARG A 73 -7.12 -32.03 -0.04
N GLY A 74 -6.96 -33.26 -0.52
CA GLY A 74 -6.12 -34.26 0.16
C GLY A 74 -4.65 -33.84 0.31
N ALA A 75 -4.15 -32.93 -0.55
CA ALA A 75 -2.81 -32.35 -0.44
C ALA A 75 -2.67 -31.34 0.73
N PHE A 76 -3.78 -30.82 1.24
CA PHE A 76 -3.85 -29.89 2.37
C PHE A 76 -4.78 -30.48 3.44
N PRO A 77 -4.33 -31.52 4.16
CA PRO A 77 -5.16 -32.16 5.18
C PRO A 77 -5.46 -31.17 6.32
N GLU A 78 -6.69 -31.23 6.82
CA GLU A 78 -7.05 -30.53 8.05
C GLU A 78 -6.23 -31.07 9.22
N THR A 79 -5.78 -30.17 10.09
CA THR A 79 -5.04 -30.51 11.30
C THR A 79 -5.40 -29.55 12.43
N SER A 80 -5.41 -30.05 13.66
CA SER A 80 -5.47 -29.22 14.88
C SER A 80 -4.09 -28.90 15.44
N ASP A 81 -3.02 -29.42 14.84
CA ASP A 81 -1.64 -29.12 15.21
C ASP A 81 -1.22 -27.75 14.67
N VAL A 82 -1.13 -26.78 15.59
CA VAL A 82 -0.73 -25.41 15.31
C VAL A 82 0.71 -25.34 14.81
N ALA A 83 1.63 -26.13 15.37
CA ALA A 83 3.04 -26.10 14.96
C ALA A 83 3.22 -26.62 13.53
N TYR A 84 2.49 -27.68 13.17
CA TYR A 84 2.44 -28.16 11.79
C TYR A 84 1.87 -27.09 10.84
N SER A 85 0.78 -26.45 11.24
CA SER A 85 0.13 -25.39 10.45
C SER A 85 1.07 -24.20 10.22
N ASP A 86 1.74 -23.73 11.27
CA ASP A 86 2.70 -22.63 11.19
C ASP A 86 3.89 -22.98 10.29
N ALA A 87 4.45 -24.20 10.44
CA ALA A 87 5.55 -24.66 9.59
C ALA A 87 5.14 -24.72 8.10
N ALA A 88 3.92 -25.19 7.82
CA ALA A 88 3.38 -25.21 6.46
C ALA A 88 3.18 -23.79 5.89
N LEU A 89 2.66 -22.86 6.68
CA LEU A 89 2.48 -21.45 6.28
C LEU A 89 3.82 -20.76 5.99
N VAL A 90 4.85 -21.02 6.79
CA VAL A 90 6.22 -20.53 6.55
C VAL A 90 6.77 -21.10 5.24
N ALA A 91 6.64 -22.41 5.03
CA ALA A 91 7.10 -23.05 3.79
C ALA A 91 6.39 -22.49 2.56
N LEU A 92 5.06 -22.34 2.61
CA LEU A 92 4.26 -21.79 1.51
C LEU A 92 4.58 -20.33 1.23
N SER A 93 4.79 -19.51 2.26
CA SER A 93 5.14 -18.09 2.10
C SER A 93 6.52 -17.88 1.49
N ALA A 94 7.43 -18.85 1.63
CA ALA A 94 8.75 -18.82 1.01
C ALA A 94 8.75 -19.26 -0.47
N VAL A 95 7.66 -19.85 -0.97
CA VAL A 95 7.56 -20.27 -2.37
C VAL A 95 7.50 -19.04 -3.28
N PRO A 96 8.40 -18.92 -4.29
CA PRO A 96 8.32 -17.84 -5.27
C PRO A 96 6.97 -17.83 -5.96
N ARG A 97 6.28 -16.69 -5.90
CA ARG A 97 5.00 -16.51 -6.59
C ARG A 97 5.25 -15.99 -7.99
N THR A 98 4.68 -16.66 -8.98
CA THR A 98 4.76 -16.26 -10.38
C THR A 98 3.36 -16.09 -10.96
N GLY A 99 3.22 -15.24 -11.97
CA GLY A 99 1.98 -15.05 -12.71
C GLY A 99 1.30 -13.71 -12.43
N VAL A 100 0.06 -13.61 -12.87
CA VAL A 100 -0.76 -12.40 -12.77
C VAL A 100 -2.07 -12.79 -12.07
N PHE A 101 -2.38 -12.12 -10.95
CA PHE A 101 -3.59 -12.38 -10.16
C PHE A 101 -4.83 -11.78 -10.81
N LEU A 102 -4.67 -10.62 -11.45
CA LEU A 102 -5.73 -9.91 -12.16
C LEU A 102 -5.14 -9.25 -13.41
N VAL A 103 -5.69 -9.59 -14.57
CA VAL A 103 -5.30 -8.98 -15.84
C VAL A 103 -6.08 -7.67 -15.98
N GLU A 104 -5.37 -6.60 -16.32
CA GLU A 104 -5.98 -5.29 -16.53
C GLU A 104 -6.84 -5.26 -17.81
N SER A 105 -7.87 -4.43 -17.78
CA SER A 105 -8.67 -4.02 -18.93
C SER A 105 -9.42 -2.76 -18.55
N ASP A 106 -9.92 -2.00 -19.53
CA ASP A 106 -10.72 -0.80 -19.28
C ASP A 106 -11.88 -1.09 -18.30
N ALA A 107 -12.58 -2.22 -18.48
CA ALA A 107 -13.68 -2.61 -17.59
C ALA A 107 -13.23 -2.87 -16.14
N VAL A 108 -12.06 -3.50 -15.94
CA VAL A 108 -11.50 -3.74 -14.60
C VAL A 108 -11.08 -2.43 -13.95
N VAL A 109 -10.47 -1.53 -14.72
CA VAL A 109 -10.02 -0.22 -14.23
C VAL A 109 -11.19 0.67 -13.86
N ASP A 110 -12.25 0.70 -14.67
CA ASP A 110 -13.47 1.47 -14.40
C ASP A 110 -14.21 0.95 -13.17
N ASP A 111 -14.29 -0.37 -12.98
CA ASP A 111 -14.87 -0.98 -11.78
C ASP A 111 -14.05 -0.62 -10.53
N LEU A 112 -12.72 -0.76 -10.60
CA LEU A 112 -11.82 -0.37 -9.52
C LEU A 112 -12.02 1.11 -9.15
N ARG A 113 -12.04 2.01 -10.13
CA ARG A 113 -12.19 3.45 -9.90
C ARG A 113 -13.52 3.79 -9.23
N THR A 114 -14.60 3.20 -9.72
CA THR A 114 -15.95 3.40 -9.16
C THR A 114 -16.02 2.93 -7.71
N LYS A 115 -15.49 1.73 -7.43
CA LYS A 115 -15.49 1.16 -6.09
C LYS A 115 -14.52 1.87 -5.14
N LEU A 116 -13.42 2.40 -5.65
CA LEU A 116 -12.47 3.21 -4.86
C LEU A 116 -13.15 4.45 -4.28
N LEU A 117 -13.87 5.20 -5.10
CA LEU A 117 -14.62 6.38 -4.66
C LEU A 117 -15.73 6.03 -3.66
N ALA A 118 -16.47 4.94 -3.91
CA ALA A 118 -17.50 4.46 -2.99
C ALA A 118 -16.89 4.00 -1.65
N ALA A 119 -15.75 3.31 -1.68
CA ALA A 119 -15.04 2.89 -0.48
C ALA A 119 -14.52 4.09 0.31
N TRP A 120 -13.99 5.12 -0.35
CA TRP A 120 -13.53 6.33 0.32
C TRP A 120 -14.68 7.03 1.06
N GLY A 121 -15.82 7.22 0.40
CA GLY A 121 -17.00 7.80 1.05
C GLY A 121 -17.51 7.01 2.26
N ARG A 122 -17.32 5.69 2.28
CA ARG A 122 -17.72 4.80 3.37
C ARG A 122 -16.69 4.70 4.50
N MET A 123 -15.40 4.66 4.17
CA MET A 123 -14.30 4.44 5.12
C MET A 123 -13.77 5.75 5.71
N GLY A 124 -14.04 6.89 5.08
CA GLY A 124 -13.67 8.22 5.53
C GLY A 124 -12.21 8.59 5.23
N ASP A 125 -11.76 9.70 5.83
CA ASP A 125 -10.53 10.41 5.44
C ASP A 125 -9.23 9.63 5.58
N ARG A 126 -9.22 8.53 6.34
CA ARG A 126 -8.02 7.68 6.51
C ARG A 126 -7.89 6.57 5.47
N PHE A 127 -8.90 6.42 4.62
CA PHE A 127 -8.89 5.40 3.59
C PHE A 127 -7.71 5.54 2.62
N PRO A 128 -7.33 6.75 2.14
CA PRO A 128 -6.16 6.91 1.28
C PRO A 128 -4.88 6.35 1.91
N ASP A 129 -4.57 6.73 3.15
CA ASP A 129 -3.38 6.25 3.85
C ASP A 129 -3.37 4.74 4.06
N HIS A 130 -4.50 4.18 4.52
CA HIS A 130 -4.61 2.74 4.75
C HIS A 130 -4.44 1.94 3.45
N LEU A 131 -5.03 2.43 2.35
CA LEU A 131 -4.89 1.82 1.03
C LEU A 131 -3.46 1.93 0.53
N ALA A 132 -2.88 3.14 0.56
CA ALA A 132 -1.52 3.41 0.14
C ALA A 132 -0.51 2.56 0.91
N ARG A 133 -0.56 2.55 2.25
CA ARG A 133 0.28 1.70 3.10
C ARG A 133 0.18 0.23 2.71
N ASN A 134 -1.03 -0.30 2.57
CA ASN A 134 -1.23 -1.72 2.28
C ASN A 134 -0.71 -2.11 0.90
N LEU A 135 -0.92 -1.25 -0.11
CA LEU A 135 -0.41 -1.44 -1.45
C LEU A 135 1.12 -1.34 -1.49
N LEU A 136 1.73 -0.39 -0.79
CA LEU A 136 3.17 -0.24 -0.68
C LEU A 136 3.81 -1.50 -0.07
N ILE A 137 3.27 -2.00 1.06
CA ILE A 137 3.76 -3.25 1.68
C ILE A 137 3.62 -4.43 0.71
N ALA A 138 2.47 -4.56 0.03
CA ALA A 138 2.26 -5.61 -0.96
C ALA A 138 3.20 -5.48 -2.18
N ALA A 139 3.60 -4.26 -2.55
CA ALA A 139 4.58 -3.97 -3.60
C ALA A 139 6.04 -3.99 -3.09
N GLY A 140 6.31 -4.55 -1.91
CA GLY A 140 7.66 -4.76 -1.38
C GLY A 140 8.32 -3.54 -0.75
N CYS A 141 7.53 -2.53 -0.37
CA CYS A 141 7.99 -1.33 0.32
C CYS A 141 7.56 -1.35 1.80
N GLY A 142 8.50 -1.12 2.72
CA GLY A 142 8.13 -0.94 4.12
C GLY A 142 7.37 0.37 4.27
N ALA A 143 6.15 0.33 4.80
CA ALA A 143 5.32 1.52 4.94
C ALA A 143 4.58 1.51 6.29
N ALA A 144 4.74 2.60 7.04
CA ALA A 144 4.03 2.82 8.29
C ALA A 144 3.26 4.13 8.21
N MET A 145 1.95 4.08 8.41
CA MET A 145 1.12 5.29 8.44
C MET A 145 0.97 5.82 9.87
N ARG A 146 0.74 7.11 10.04
CA ARG A 146 0.55 7.75 11.34
C ARG A 146 -0.76 7.35 12.02
N ARG A 147 -0.76 7.22 13.35
CA ARG A 147 -1.99 7.02 14.13
C ARG A 147 -2.82 8.30 14.21
N LYS A 148 -4.16 8.14 14.28
CA LYS A 148 -5.09 9.28 14.35
C LYS A 148 -4.84 10.13 15.62
N GLY A 149 -4.84 11.44 15.46
CA GLY A 149 -4.75 12.42 16.56
C GLY A 149 -3.32 12.69 17.05
N ASP A 150 -2.30 12.13 16.41
CA ASP A 150 -0.91 12.39 16.77
C ASP A 150 -0.34 13.55 15.96
N VAL A 151 -0.17 14.72 16.56
CA VAL A 151 0.36 15.92 15.89
C VAL A 151 1.89 16.03 15.97
N PHE A 152 2.57 15.08 16.60
CA PHE A 152 3.99 15.15 16.88
C PHE A 152 4.84 14.68 15.70
N ALA A 153 4.36 13.69 14.97
CA ALA A 153 4.86 13.35 13.64
C ALA A 153 4.00 14.08 12.60
N ARG A 154 4.66 14.80 11.68
CA ARG A 154 4.00 15.48 10.55
C ARG A 154 3.70 14.49 9.43
N MET A 155 4.61 13.55 9.21
CA MET A 155 4.53 12.58 8.13
C MET A 155 3.32 11.66 8.25
N ASP A 156 2.56 11.54 7.17
CA ASP A 156 1.42 10.63 7.11
C ASP A 156 1.85 9.20 6.84
N ILE A 157 2.81 8.98 5.92
CA ILE A 157 3.43 7.66 5.70
C ILE A 157 4.95 7.78 5.72
N VAL A 158 5.59 6.96 6.55
CA VAL A 158 7.05 6.74 6.55
C VAL A 158 7.37 5.47 5.79
N LEU A 159 8.35 5.56 4.90
CA LEU A 159 8.87 4.45 4.10
C LEU A 159 10.18 3.90 4.68
N GLY A 160 10.44 2.62 4.44
CA GLY A 160 11.66 1.96 4.90
C GLY A 160 11.80 0.52 4.38
N ALA A 161 12.65 -0.26 5.04
CA ALA A 161 12.95 -1.63 4.65
C ALA A 161 11.66 -2.48 4.44
N PRO A 162 11.58 -3.32 3.40
CA PRO A 162 12.70 -3.83 2.58
C PRO A 162 13.27 -2.85 1.55
N TRP A 163 12.52 -1.82 1.20
CA TRP A 163 12.93 -0.73 0.33
C TRP A 163 11.93 0.41 0.49
N PRO A 164 12.35 1.68 0.50
CA PRO A 164 13.71 2.22 0.41
C PRO A 164 14.46 2.12 1.75
N ASP A 165 15.66 2.68 1.86
CA ASP A 165 16.35 2.81 3.16
C ASP A 165 15.55 3.71 4.12
N PHE A 166 15.05 4.83 3.61
CA PHE A 166 14.12 5.72 4.28
C PHE A 166 13.39 6.62 3.28
N GLY A 167 12.15 6.96 3.59
CA GLY A 167 11.38 7.89 2.77
C GLY A 167 10.09 8.35 3.44
N CYS A 168 9.35 9.19 2.72
CA CYS A 168 8.03 9.67 3.11
C CYS A 168 7.07 9.53 1.93
N ALA A 169 5.79 9.32 2.20
CA ALA A 169 4.76 9.36 1.17
C ALA A 169 3.53 10.10 1.66
N GLU A 170 2.90 10.83 0.75
CA GLU A 170 1.62 11.49 0.96
C GLU A 170 0.56 10.87 0.05
N ALA A 171 -0.59 10.51 0.63
CA ALA A 171 -1.68 9.88 -0.08
C ALA A 171 -2.86 10.85 -0.24
N GLU A 172 -2.91 11.53 -1.38
CA GLU A 172 -3.92 12.54 -1.67
C GLU A 172 -4.84 12.09 -2.79
N PHE A 173 -6.13 11.94 -2.48
CA PHE A 173 -7.13 11.56 -3.47
C PHE A 173 -7.96 12.79 -3.86
N GLY A 174 -8.42 12.82 -5.11
CA GLY A 174 -9.21 13.90 -5.69
C GLY A 174 -8.36 14.98 -6.37
N ASP A 175 -8.97 15.63 -7.37
CA ASP A 175 -8.29 16.54 -8.30
C ASP A 175 -7.69 17.80 -7.65
N VAL A 176 -8.27 18.27 -6.54
CA VAL A 176 -7.82 19.49 -5.84
C VAL A 176 -6.72 19.18 -4.84
N ALA A 177 -6.76 18.00 -4.22
CA ALA A 177 -5.83 17.61 -3.16
C ALA A 177 -4.40 17.59 -3.70
N ALA A 178 -4.17 16.94 -4.85
CA ALA A 178 -2.85 16.67 -5.41
C ALA A 178 -1.87 17.87 -5.46
N LEU A 179 -2.33 19.12 -5.49
CA LEU A 179 -1.46 20.29 -5.53
C LEU A 179 -0.67 20.53 -4.25
N ASP A 180 -1.16 20.07 -3.09
CA ASP A 180 -0.54 20.33 -1.79
C ASP A 180 0.41 19.21 -1.35
N ALA A 181 0.21 17.95 -1.76
CA ALA A 181 1.10 16.84 -1.43
C ALA A 181 2.60 17.12 -1.66
N PRO A 182 3.04 17.73 -2.78
CA PRO A 182 4.47 18.02 -2.95
C PRO A 182 5.01 18.97 -1.88
N ARG A 183 4.19 19.91 -1.38
CA ARG A 183 4.56 20.85 -0.32
C ARG A 183 4.54 20.18 1.04
N GLU A 184 3.54 19.35 1.31
CA GLU A 184 3.47 18.55 2.54
C GLU A 184 4.67 17.61 2.64
N LEU A 185 5.07 16.97 1.53
CA LEU A 185 6.30 16.19 1.45
C LEU A 185 7.59 16.99 1.73
N LEU A 186 7.61 18.31 1.48
CA LEU A 186 8.76 19.14 1.86
C LEU A 186 8.85 19.31 3.37
N ASP A 187 7.71 19.52 4.02
CA ASP A 187 7.65 19.61 5.49
C ASP A 187 8.11 18.29 6.10
N ASP A 188 7.67 17.17 5.53
CA ASP A 188 8.10 15.82 5.91
C ASP A 188 9.60 15.59 5.71
N ALA A 189 10.14 15.99 4.55
CA ALA A 189 11.56 15.91 4.27
C ALA A 189 12.37 16.79 5.23
N ALA A 190 11.89 18.00 5.52
CA ALA A 190 12.53 18.92 6.46
C ALA A 190 12.55 18.34 7.88
N VAL A 191 11.46 17.74 8.35
CA VAL A 191 11.40 17.04 9.63
C VAL A 191 12.35 15.83 9.62
N SER A 192 12.35 15.04 8.55
CA SER A 192 13.22 13.87 8.41
C SER A 192 14.70 14.22 8.50
N VAL A 193 15.13 15.28 7.82
CA VAL A 193 16.51 15.76 7.84
C VAL A 193 16.83 16.42 9.19
N GLY A 194 16.05 17.42 9.59
CA GLY A 194 16.36 18.27 10.73
C GLY A 194 16.20 17.58 12.09
N ARG A 195 15.24 16.66 12.20
CA ARG A 195 14.92 16.00 13.48
C ARG A 195 15.46 14.59 13.58
N PHE A 196 15.43 13.84 12.49
CA PHE A 196 15.79 12.42 12.48
C PHE A 196 17.14 12.14 11.80
N GLY A 197 17.87 13.19 11.39
CA GLY A 197 19.23 13.09 10.87
C GLY A 197 19.33 12.30 9.56
N LYS A 198 18.25 12.25 8.78
CA LYS A 198 18.24 11.56 7.49
C LYS A 198 18.96 12.39 6.43
N ASP A 199 19.66 11.73 5.52
CA ASP A 199 20.29 12.42 4.41
C ASP A 199 19.24 12.84 3.38
N ARG A 200 19.22 14.12 3.05
CA ARG A 200 18.27 14.73 2.13
C ARG A 200 18.32 14.09 0.73
N LEU A 201 19.51 13.73 0.27
CA LEU A 201 19.70 13.21 -1.09
C LEU A 201 19.36 11.73 -1.22
N SER A 202 19.31 11.01 -0.09
CA SER A 202 18.88 9.60 -0.04
C SER A 202 17.39 9.43 0.27
N LEU A 203 16.65 10.50 0.52
CA LEU A 203 15.21 10.43 0.79
C LEU A 203 14.46 9.99 -0.46
N THR A 204 13.73 8.88 -0.35
CA THR A 204 12.71 8.51 -1.33
C THR A 204 11.40 9.20 -0.96
N THR A 205 10.83 10.00 -1.84
CA THR A 205 9.54 10.68 -1.56
C THR A 205 8.52 10.41 -2.65
N PHE A 206 7.28 10.11 -2.25
CA PHE A 206 6.19 9.77 -3.17
C PHE A 206 4.92 10.55 -2.87
N VAL A 207 4.31 11.10 -3.91
CA VAL A 207 2.88 11.43 -3.91
C VAL A 207 2.12 10.23 -4.47
N ILE A 208 1.12 9.78 -3.74
CA ILE A 208 0.22 8.68 -4.11
C ILE A 208 -1.16 9.28 -4.37
N THR A 209 -1.67 9.11 -5.58
CA THR A 209 -2.94 9.73 -6.00
C THR A 209 -3.88 8.75 -6.69
N ASP A 210 -5.18 8.99 -6.63
CA ASP A 210 -6.16 8.24 -7.42
C ASP A 210 -6.20 8.68 -8.89
N VAL A 211 -5.81 9.93 -9.19
CA VAL A 211 -5.77 10.49 -10.55
C VAL A 211 -4.45 11.22 -10.80
N LEU A 212 -3.80 10.93 -11.93
CA LEU A 212 -2.53 11.54 -12.28
C LEU A 212 -2.72 13.03 -12.63
N PRO A 213 -1.97 13.98 -12.01
CA PRO A 213 -2.17 15.40 -12.24
C PRO A 213 -1.92 15.79 -13.71
N ASN A 214 -2.78 16.66 -14.25
CA ASN A 214 -2.64 17.15 -15.62
C ASN A 214 -1.26 17.81 -15.82
N ARG A 215 -0.58 17.55 -16.95
CA ARG A 215 0.73 18.16 -17.27
C ARG A 215 0.76 19.69 -17.22
N ARG A 216 -0.38 20.36 -17.41
CA ARG A 216 -0.50 21.83 -17.35
C ARG A 216 -0.79 22.37 -15.95
N SER A 217 -0.92 21.53 -14.93
CA SER A 217 -1.14 21.97 -13.56
C SER A 217 0.14 22.54 -12.93
N GLU A 218 -0.03 23.31 -11.86
CA GLU A 218 1.10 23.82 -11.07
C GLU A 218 1.87 22.71 -10.34
N TYR A 219 1.25 21.54 -10.16
CA TYR A 219 1.84 20.35 -9.55
C TYR A 219 3.26 20.05 -10.05
N TRP A 220 3.40 19.89 -11.36
CA TRP A 220 4.67 19.51 -11.98
C TRP A 220 5.72 20.62 -11.88
N ARG A 221 5.28 21.90 -11.83
CA ARG A 221 6.18 23.03 -11.59
C ARG A 221 6.72 22.99 -10.17
N ILE A 222 5.86 22.72 -9.19
CA ILE A 222 6.27 22.59 -7.79
C ILE A 222 7.28 21.44 -7.64
N VAL A 223 6.98 20.26 -8.17
CA VAL A 223 7.89 19.10 -8.15
C VAL A 223 9.25 19.44 -8.80
N GLN A 224 9.22 20.12 -9.95
CA GLN A 224 10.44 20.54 -10.65
C GLN A 224 11.24 21.58 -9.86
N ASP A 225 10.58 22.56 -9.25
CA ASP A 225 11.21 23.60 -8.44
C ASP A 225 11.87 23.01 -7.20
N ILE A 226 11.19 22.07 -6.53
CA ILE A 226 11.73 21.33 -5.38
C ILE A 226 13.03 20.61 -5.76
N ARG A 227 13.05 19.92 -6.90
CA ARG A 227 14.25 19.26 -7.40
C ARG A 227 15.36 20.26 -7.72
N ASN A 228 15.04 21.33 -8.44
CA ASN A 228 16.03 22.28 -8.92
C ASN A 228 16.66 23.10 -7.77
N VAL A 229 15.88 23.42 -6.74
CA VAL A 229 16.32 24.26 -5.61
C VAL A 229 16.90 23.42 -4.48
N LEU A 230 16.26 22.31 -4.11
CA LEU A 230 16.63 21.52 -2.92
C LEU A 230 17.36 20.22 -3.25
N GLY A 231 17.35 19.78 -4.51
CA GLY A 231 17.90 18.48 -4.92
C GLY A 231 17.05 17.28 -4.49
N ILE A 232 15.85 17.52 -3.94
CA ILE A 232 14.94 16.46 -3.50
C ILE A 232 14.10 15.99 -4.70
N ARG A 233 14.01 14.67 -4.89
CA ARG A 233 13.18 14.07 -5.95
C ARG A 233 11.86 13.60 -5.36
N ILE A 234 10.76 14.09 -5.90
CA ILE A 234 9.39 13.64 -5.57
C ILE A 234 8.87 12.80 -6.73
N GLY A 235 8.67 11.51 -6.49
CA GLY A 235 7.98 10.62 -7.41
C GLY A 235 6.47 10.79 -7.30
N THR A 236 5.74 10.55 -8.39
CA THR A 236 4.27 10.51 -8.38
C THR A 236 3.80 9.15 -8.86
N VAL A 237 3.00 8.45 -8.06
CA VAL A 237 2.47 7.12 -8.38
C VAL A 237 0.96 7.10 -8.17
N THR A 238 0.23 6.42 -9.05
CA THR A 238 -1.22 6.28 -8.86
C THR A 238 -1.56 5.04 -8.05
N VAL A 239 -2.71 5.05 -7.39
CA VAL A 239 -3.30 3.84 -6.79
C VAL A 239 -3.39 2.72 -7.81
N LEU A 240 -3.80 3.03 -9.06
CA LEU A 240 -3.84 2.05 -10.15
C LEU A 240 -2.45 1.46 -10.44
N ALA A 241 -1.39 2.29 -10.51
CA ALA A 241 -0.04 1.79 -10.73
C ALA A 241 0.42 0.85 -9.61
N LEU A 242 0.10 1.18 -8.35
CA LEU A 242 0.38 0.29 -7.22
C LEU A 242 -0.44 -1.01 -7.29
N CYS A 243 -1.72 -0.94 -7.66
CA CYS A 243 -2.55 -2.13 -7.91
C CYS A 243 -1.95 -3.01 -9.01
N LEU A 244 -1.49 -2.43 -10.13
CA LEU A 244 -0.85 -3.18 -11.21
C LEU A 244 0.42 -3.91 -10.75
N LEU A 245 1.23 -3.28 -9.90
CA LEU A 245 2.39 -3.94 -9.27
C LEU A 245 1.95 -5.15 -8.44
N VAL A 246 0.94 -4.97 -7.58
CA VAL A 246 0.39 -6.05 -6.75
C VAL A 246 -0.21 -7.17 -7.60
N TRP A 247 -0.97 -6.84 -8.65
CA TRP A 247 -1.59 -7.81 -9.55
C TRP A 247 -0.58 -8.62 -10.34
N THR A 248 0.59 -8.06 -10.62
CA THR A 248 1.66 -8.70 -11.39
C THR A 248 2.80 -9.26 -10.51
N GLY A 249 2.67 -9.14 -9.18
CA GLY A 249 3.71 -9.56 -8.23
C GLY A 249 5.03 -8.80 -8.36
N ARG A 250 5.01 -7.59 -8.96
CA ARG A 250 6.16 -6.72 -9.13
C ARG A 250 6.37 -5.81 -7.93
N ARG A 251 7.59 -5.31 -7.78
CA ARG A 251 7.95 -4.42 -6.69
C ARG A 251 7.91 -2.96 -7.13
N ILE A 252 7.63 -2.05 -6.21
CA ILE A 252 7.70 -0.61 -6.49
C ILE A 252 9.12 -0.16 -6.87
N SER A 253 10.15 -0.85 -6.36
CA SER A 253 11.55 -0.63 -6.74
C SER A 253 11.84 -0.96 -8.20
N ASP A 254 10.94 -1.67 -8.89
CA ASP A 254 11.07 -1.98 -10.32
C ASP A 254 10.60 -0.82 -11.20
N LEU A 255 9.91 0.17 -10.63
CA LEU A 255 9.52 1.37 -11.36
C LEU A 255 10.75 2.25 -11.60
N PRO A 256 10.86 2.89 -12.78
CA PRO A 256 11.91 3.86 -13.01
C PRO A 256 11.71 5.05 -12.07
N LEU A 257 12.64 5.22 -11.14
CA LEU A 257 12.67 6.34 -10.17
C LEU A 257 12.88 7.72 -10.84
N ASP A 258 13.13 7.72 -12.15
CA ASP A 258 13.28 8.91 -12.99
C ASP A 258 11.95 9.41 -13.60
N LEU A 259 10.80 8.89 -13.17
CA LEU A 259 9.48 9.45 -13.52
C LEU A 259 9.20 10.73 -12.71
N ALA A 260 9.95 11.78 -13.03
CA ALA A 260 9.73 13.18 -12.63
C ALA A 260 10.16 14.14 -13.76
#